data_AF-A0A932Q4F0-F1
#
_entry.id   AF-A0A932Q4F0-F1
#
_cell.length_a   1.000
_cell.length_b   1.000
_cell.length_c   1.000
_cell.angle_alpha   90.00
_cell.angle_beta   90.00
_cell.angle_gamma   90.00
#
_symmetry.space_group_name_H-M   'P 1'
#
loop_
_entity.id
_entity.type
_entity.pdbx_description
1 polymer ?
#
loop_
_entity_poly.entity_id
_entity_poly.type
_entity_poly.pdbx_seq_one_letter_code
_entity_poly.pdbx_strand_id
1 'polypeptide(L)' 'MQSSLRALLLDFDGVLADSEPLHMKKFQEVLKEEGIVLTEETYYEKYLGYDDRNCFEKIYHDQGKSLTPEKKASL' A
#
# COMPACT_ATOMS: atom_id res chain seq x y z
N MET A 1 36.72 9.27 20.97
CA MET A 1 35.94 8.33 20.13
C MET A 1 35.15 9.17 19.15
N GLN A 2 35.44 9.04 17.86
CA GLN A 2 34.77 9.81 16.81
C GLN A 2 33.57 9.00 16.33
N SER A 3 32.34 9.45 16.63
CA SER A 3 31.16 8.93 15.94
C SER A 3 31.13 9.53 14.55
N SER A 4 31.39 8.73 13.51
CA SER A 4 31.37 9.21 12.13
C SER A 4 30.09 8.77 11.41
N LEU A 5 28.91 8.97 12.02
CA LEU A 5 27.67 9.00 11.24
C LEU A 5 27.65 10.34 10.50
N ARG A 6 27.90 10.29 9.20
CA ARG A 6 28.02 11.49 8.35
C ARG A 6 26.68 11.91 7.73
N ALA A 7 25.80 10.94 7.49
CA ALA A 7 24.47 11.17 6.93
C ALA A 7 23.53 10.01 7.29
N LEU A 8 22.24 10.29 7.32
CA LEU A 8 21.16 9.32 7.49
C LEU A 8 20.09 9.64 6.44
N LEU A 9 19.69 8.64 5.66
CA LEU A 9 18.56 8.73 4.74
C LEU A 9 17.38 8.05 5.43
N LEU A 10 16.30 8.79 5.59
CA LEU A 10 15.07 8.31 6.20
C LEU A 10 13.98 8.32 5.15
N ASP A 11 13.22 7.23 5.11
CA ASP A 11 11.94 7.21 4.42
C ASP A 11 10.93 8.07 5.20
N PHE A 12 9.78 8.37 4.60
CA PHE A 12 8.71 9.11 5.24
C PHE A 12 7.69 8.17 5.89
N ASP A 13 7.01 7.37 5.08
CA ASP A 13 5.91 6.52 5.53
C ASP A 13 6.43 5.38 6.42
N GLY A 14 5.81 5.21 7.59
CA GLY A 14 6.22 4.22 8.60
C GLY A 14 7.57 4.51 9.28
N VAL A 15 8.31 5.56 8.88
CA VAL A 15 9.61 5.93 9.44
C VAL A 15 9.56 7.27 10.16
N LEU A 16 9.18 8.35 9.46
CA LEU A 16 9.00 9.67 10.05
C LEU A 16 7.57 9.90 10.54
N ALA A 17 6.60 9.24 9.90
CA ALA A 17 5.19 9.32 10.26
C ALA A 17 4.54 7.93 10.21
N ASP A 18 3.64 7.64 11.15
CA ASP A 18 2.80 6.43 11.11
C ASP A 18 1.60 6.65 10.19
N SER A 19 1.88 6.83 8.89
CA SER A 19 0.90 7.09 7.83
C SER A 19 0.32 5.82 7.21
N GLU A 20 0.95 4.65 7.43
CA GLU A 20 0.50 3.36 6.88
C GLU A 20 -0.94 3.00 7.25
N PRO A 21 -1.42 3.22 8.49
CA PRO A 21 -2.82 2.98 8.82
C PRO A 21 -3.79 3.82 7.98
N LEU A 22 -3.39 5.03 7.55
CA LEU A 22 -4.22 5.88 6.69
C LEU A 22 -4.22 5.38 5.25
N HIS A 23 -3.07 4.95 4.71
CA HIS A 23 -3.00 4.32 3.39
C HIS A 23 -3.88 3.07 3.33
N MET A 24 -3.73 2.16 4.29
CA MET A 24 -4.56 0.96 4.39
C MET A 24 -6.06 1.31 4.39
N LYS A 25 -6.47 2.29 5.20
CA LYS A 25 -7.88 2.71 5.27
C LYS A 25 -8.39 3.21 3.92
N LYS A 26 -7.56 3.91 3.14
CA LYS A 26 -7.93 4.37 1.79
C LYS A 26 -8.04 3.22 0.80
N PHE A 27 -7.15 2.24 0.85
CA PHE A 27 -7.32 1.00 0.07
C PHE A 27 -8.63 0.31 0.44
N GLN A 28 -8.94 0.15 1.72
CA GLN A 28 -10.19 -0.45 2.18
C GLN A 28 -11.43 0.31 1.68
N GLU A 29 -11.41 1.64 1.72
CA GLU A 29 -12.52 2.47 1.22
C GLU A 29 -12.78 2.21 -0.28
N VAL A 30 -11.74 2.23 -1.11
CA VAL A 30 -11.87 1.99 -2.57
C VAL A 30 -12.24 0.54 -2.87
N LEU A 31 -11.59 -0.43 -2.23
CA LEU A 31 -11.82 -1.85 -2.47
C LEU A 31 -13.21 -2.32 -2.01
N LYS A 32 -13.79 -1.65 -1.01
CA LYS A 32 -15.14 -1.94 -0.52
C LYS A 32 -16.21 -1.72 -1.60
N GLU A 33 -16.05 -0.71 -2.45
CA GLU A 33 -16.96 -0.46 -3.58
C GLU A 33 -16.95 -1.61 -4.59
N GLU A 34 -15.86 -2.38 -4.61
CA GLU A 34 -15.63 -3.53 -5.49
C GLU A 34 -15.99 -4.87 -4.83
N GLY A 35 -16.53 -4.83 -3.61
CA GLY A 35 -16.83 -6.01 -2.81
C GLY A 35 -15.58 -6.80 -2.40
N ILE A 36 -14.42 -6.14 -2.30
CA ILE A 36 -13.17 -6.74 -1.81
C ILE A 36 -12.96 -6.29 -0.37
N VAL A 37 -12.78 -7.26 0.54
CA VAL A 37 -12.44 -6.99 1.94
C VAL A 37 -10.93 -7.16 2.09
N LEU A 38 -10.25 -6.05 2.40
CA LEU A 38 -8.83 -6.05 2.74
C LEU A 38 -8.68 -5.98 4.26
N THR A 39 -8.16 -7.03 4.88
CA THR A 39 -7.87 -7.02 6.33
C THR A 39 -6.51 -6.38 6.61
N GLU A 40 -6.33 -5.90 7.83
CA GLU A 40 -5.07 -5.31 8.28
C GLU A 40 -3.91 -6.30 8.19
N GLU A 41 -4.12 -7.53 8.67
CA GLU A 41 -3.12 -8.59 8.62
C GLU A 41 -2.71 -8.88 7.17
N THR A 42 -3.69 -8.98 6.27
CA THR A 42 -3.40 -9.24 4.85
C THR A 42 -2.65 -8.08 4.21
N TYR A 43 -3.00 -6.83 4.56
CA TYR A 43 -2.32 -5.64 4.06
C TYR A 43 -0.84 -5.65 4.45
N TYR A 44 -0.55 -5.76 5.76
CA TYR A 44 0.82 -5.74 6.26
C TYR A 44 1.66 -6.94 5.82
N GLU A 45 1.05 -8.12 5.67
CA GLU A 45 1.78 -9.33 5.25
C GLU A 45 2.09 -9.38 3.75
N LYS A 46 1.19 -8.86 2.89
CA LYS A 46 1.26 -9.11 1.44
C LYS A 46 1.39 -7.88 0.56
N TYR A 47 0.94 -6.72 1.03
CA TYR A 47 0.76 -5.54 0.19
C TYR A 47 1.48 -4.29 0.71
N LEU A 48 2.07 -4.35 1.91
CA LEU A 48 2.90 -3.27 2.44
C LEU A 48 4.11 -3.00 1.53
N GLY A 49 4.40 -1.73 1.28
CA GLY A 49 5.56 -1.28 0.50
C GLY A 49 5.36 -1.29 -1.01
N TYR A 50 4.18 -1.68 -1.51
CA TYR A 50 3.80 -1.43 -2.90
C TYR A 50 3.32 0.01 -3.08
N ASP A 51 3.61 0.60 -4.24
CA ASP A 51 2.86 1.78 -4.69
C ASP A 51 1.39 1.43 -4.96
N ASP A 52 0.54 2.45 -5.01
CA ASP A 52 -0.91 2.29 -5.15
C ASP A 52 -1.30 1.40 -6.32
N ARG A 53 -0.72 1.64 -7.49
CA ARG A 53 -1.06 0.90 -8.70
C ARG A 53 -0.70 -0.57 -8.58
N ASN A 54 0.53 -0.88 -8.17
CA ASN A 54 0.96 -2.26 -8.01
C ASN A 54 0.20 -2.97 -6.88
N CYS A 55 -0.15 -2.26 -5.81
CA CYS A 55 -0.99 -2.76 -4.72
C CYS A 55 -2.37 -3.17 -5.24
N PHE A 56 -3.08 -2.28 -5.95
CA PHE A 56 -4.38 -2.60 -6.54
C PHE A 56 -4.28 -3.74 -7.57
N GLU A 57 -3.29 -3.71 -8.46
CA GLU A 57 -3.09 -4.79 -9.45
C GLU A 57 -2.92 -6.14 -8.78
N LYS A 58 -2.12 -6.19 -7.71
CA LYS A 58 -1.87 -7.41 -6.94
C LYS A 58 -3.10 -7.89 -6.18
N ILE A 59 -3.82 -6.98 -5.51
CA ILE A 59 -5.04 -7.31 -4.77
C ILE A 59 -6.12 -7.86 -5.71
N TYR A 60 -6.33 -7.23 -6.86
CA TYR A 60 -7.32 -7.71 -7.83
C TYR A 60 -6.96 -9.10 -8.35
N HIS A 61 -5.70 -9.28 -8.74
CA HIS A 61 -5.20 -10.57 -9.20
C HIS A 61 -5.42 -11.67 -8.15
N ASP A 62 -5.11 -11.41 -6.89
CA ASP A 62 -5.23 -12.39 -5.80
C ASP A 62 -6.69 -12.69 -5.42
N GLN A 63 -7.62 -11.80 -5.78
CA GLN A 63 -9.07 -12.02 -5.68
C GLN A 63 -9.67 -12.67 -6.94
N GLY A 64 -8.84 -13.06 -7.92
CA GLY A 64 -9.29 -13.63 -9.19
C GLY A 64 -10.07 -12.63 -10.07
N LYS A 65 -9.90 -11.33 -9.81
CA LYS A 65 -10.51 -10.23 -10.57
C LYS A 65 -9.47 -9.60 -11.48
N SER A 66 -9.91 -8.93 -12.53
CA SER A 66 -9.03 -8.13 -13.39
C SER A 66 -9.45 -6.67 -13.33
N LEU A 67 -8.48 -5.77 -13.20
CA LEU A 67 -8.71 -4.34 -13.39
C LEU A 67 -9.03 -4.08 -14.86
N THR A 68 -10.11 -3.35 -15.13
CA THR A 68 -10.37 -2.87 -16.49
C THR A 68 -9.31 -1.83 -16.87
N PRO A 69 -9.02 -1.65 -18.17
CA PRO A 69 -8.07 -0.62 -18.62
C PRO A 69 -8.41 0.79 -18.12
N GLU A 70 -9.71 1.12 -18.04
CA GLU A 70 -10.21 2.42 -17.60
C GLU A 70 -9.90 2.64 -16.11
N LYS A 71 -10.16 1.63 -15.27
CA LYS A 71 -9.83 1.68 -13.84
C LYS A 71 -8.33 1.75 -13.60
N LYS A 72 -7.55 0.96 -14.35
CA LYS A 72 -6.09 0.98 -14.25
C LYS A 72 -5.48 2.33 -14.68
N ALA A 73 -6.19 3.11 -15.51
CA ALA A 73 -5.79 4.47 -15.88
C ALA A 73 -6.21 5.54 -14.86
N SER A 74 -7.15 5.23 -13.96
CA SER A 74 -7.61 6.13 -12.88
C SER A 74 -6.90 5.89 -11.53
N LEU A 75 -6.02 4.89 -11.45
CA LEU A 75 -5.09 4.66 -10.34
C LEU A 75 -3.83 5.52 -10.54
#